data_AF-F3FW31-F1
#
_entry.id   AF-F3FW31-F1
#
_cell.length_a   1.000
_cell.length_b   1.000
_cell.length_c   1.000
_cell.angle_alpha   90.00
_cell.angle_beta   90.00
_cell.angle_gamma   90.00
#
_symmetry.space_group_name_H-M   'P 1'
#
loop_
_entity.id
_entity.type
_entity.pdbx_description
1 polymer ?
#
loop_
_entity_poly.entity_id
_entity_poly.type
_entity_poly.pdbx_seq_one_letter_code
_entity_poly.pdbx_strand_id
1 'polypeptide(L)'
;IFAQPELAALAEVVAHAAGSSQQPIVPVSRDQALPLSFAQQRLWFLAQLDGGSAAYHIPAGLRLRGSLDQDALKRALDRIVARHEALRTTFVQEQDQDPLQRIA
;
A
#
# COMPACT_ATOMS: atom_id res chain seq x y z
N ILE A 1 12.85 -14.55 17.49
CA ILE A 1 13.55 -13.28 17.79
C ILE A 1 13.31 -12.87 19.24
N PHE A 2 12.12 -12.42 19.66
CA PHE A 2 11.92 -12.03 21.08
C PHE A 2 12.12 -13.16 22.10
N ALA A 3 11.78 -14.40 21.73
CA ALA A 3 12.02 -15.57 22.58
C ALA A 3 13.50 -15.98 22.67
N GLN A 4 14.35 -15.50 21.74
CA GLN A 4 15.79 -15.77 21.71
C GLN A 4 16.52 -14.46 21.39
N PRO A 5 16.68 -13.57 22.39
CA PRO A 5 17.24 -12.23 22.17
C PRO A 5 18.77 -12.25 21.96
N GLU A 6 19.44 -13.36 22.26
CA GLU A 6 20.86 -13.55 22.01
C GLU A 6 21.10 -14.15 20.63
N LEU A 7 22.05 -13.57 19.88
CA LEU A 7 22.33 -13.95 18.50
C LEU A 7 22.71 -15.43 18.36
N ALA A 8 23.53 -15.95 19.27
CA ALA A 8 23.95 -17.37 19.24
C ALA A 8 22.75 -18.32 19.40
N ALA A 9 21.87 -18.04 20.37
CA ALA A 9 20.67 -18.84 20.58
C ALA A 9 19.67 -18.72 19.42
N LEU A 10 19.51 -17.54 18.83
CA LEU A 10 18.68 -17.35 17.65
C LEU A 10 19.24 -18.10 16.43
N ALA A 11 20.56 -18.08 16.23
CA ALA A 11 21.22 -18.76 15.12
C ALA A 11 21.01 -20.28 15.19
N GLU A 12 21.12 -20.87 16.38
CA GLU A 12 20.82 -22.29 16.60
C GLU A 12 19.38 -22.64 16.25
N VAL A 13 18.41 -21.81 16.66
CA VAL A 13 16.99 -22.04 16.31
C VAL A 13 16.77 -21.94 14.80
N VAL A 14 17.40 -20.98 14.13
CA VAL A 14 17.26 -20.79 12.67
C VAL A 14 17.93 -21.94 11.91
N ALA A 15 19.08 -22.43 12.36
CA ALA A 15 19.79 -23.54 11.73
C ALA A 15 18.96 -24.83 11.71
N HIS A 16 18.12 -25.03 12.72
CA HIS A 16 17.24 -26.19 12.85
C HIS A 16 15.80 -25.92 12.37
N ALA A 17 15.48 -24.69 11.96
CA ALA A 17 14.16 -24.35 11.47
C ALA A 17 13.97 -24.89 10.05
N ALA A 18 12.79 -25.47 9.77
CA ALA A 18 12.40 -25.72 8.40
C ALA A 18 12.31 -24.38 7.64
N GLY A 19 12.68 -24.40 6.36
CA GLY A 19 12.49 -23.25 5.48
C GLY A 19 11.03 -22.79 5.46
N SER A 20 10.81 -21.51 5.16
CA SER A 20 9.45 -20.95 5.10
C SER A 20 8.58 -21.72 4.11
N SER A 21 7.38 -22.11 4.54
CA SER A 21 6.34 -22.70 3.68
C SER A 21 5.47 -21.64 2.98
N GLN A 22 5.73 -20.35 3.23
CA GLN A 22 4.98 -19.27 2.60
C GLN A 22 5.33 -19.18 1.13
N GLN A 23 4.29 -19.06 0.31
CA GLN A 23 4.46 -18.80 -1.11
C GLN A 23 4.98 -17.36 -1.32
N PRO A 24 5.91 -17.16 -2.28
CA PRO A 24 6.38 -15.83 -2.61
C PRO A 24 5.24 -14.98 -3.18
N ILE A 25 5.31 -13.66 -2.94
CA ILE A 25 4.43 -12.71 -3.62
C ILE A 25 4.96 -12.56 -5.05
N VAL A 26 4.26 -13.17 -5.99
CA VAL A 26 4.59 -13.10 -7.42
C VAL A 26 3.85 -11.94 -8.09
N PRO A 27 4.42 -11.35 -9.16
CA PRO A 27 3.68 -10.43 -10.01
C PRO A 27 2.40 -11.09 -10.55
N VAL A 28 1.31 -10.34 -10.56
CA VAL A 28 0.02 -10.78 -11.13
C VAL A 28 -0.39 -9.82 -12.24
N SER A 29 -1.13 -10.34 -13.22
CA SER A 29 -1.69 -9.49 -14.29
C SER A 29 -2.59 -8.41 -13.70
N ARG A 30 -2.65 -7.26 -14.37
CA ARG A 30 -3.58 -6.15 -14.06
C ARG A 30 -4.88 -6.22 -14.85
N ASP A 31 -5.01 -7.20 -15.75
CA ASP A 31 -6.20 -7.42 -16.58
C ASP A 31 -7.27 -8.29 -15.90
N GLN A 32 -7.07 -8.63 -14.63
CA GLN A 32 -7.99 -9.44 -13.84
C GLN A 32 -8.62 -8.63 -12.70
N ALA A 33 -9.66 -9.18 -12.07
CA ALA A 33 -10.21 -8.60 -10.85
C ALA A 33 -9.15 -8.55 -9.74
N LEU A 34 -8.92 -7.36 -9.19
CA LEU A 34 -7.95 -7.13 -8.12
C LEU A 34 -8.71 -6.88 -6.81
N PRO A 35 -8.83 -7.86 -5.92
CA PRO A 35 -9.52 -7.66 -4.65
C PRO A 35 -8.79 -6.63 -3.79
N LEU A 36 -9.54 -5.92 -2.94
CA LEU A 36 -8.96 -5.09 -1.90
C LEU A 36 -8.33 -5.99 -0.83
N SER A 37 -7.24 -5.53 -0.22
CA SER A 37 -6.78 -6.09 1.04
C SER A 37 -7.80 -5.85 2.16
N PHE A 38 -7.76 -6.63 3.24
CA PHE A 38 -8.64 -6.44 4.40
C PHE A 38 -8.62 -5.02 4.96
N ALA A 39 -7.43 -4.39 5.00
CA ALA A 39 -7.30 -3.01 5.46
C ALA A 39 -7.99 -2.01 4.52
N GLN A 40 -7.85 -2.21 3.20
CA GLN A 40 -8.53 -1.39 2.20
C GLN A 40 -10.05 -1.57 2.26
N GLN A 41 -10.56 -2.80 2.38
CA GLN A 41 -12.00 -3.07 2.51
C GLN A 41 -12.61 -2.34 3.71
N ARG A 42 -11.93 -2.39 4.87
CA ARG A 42 -12.36 -1.67 6.07
C ARG A 42 -12.43 -0.16 5.84
N LEU A 43 -11.39 0.43 5.27
CA LEU A 43 -11.37 1.88 5.02
C LEU A 43 -12.42 2.28 3.98
N TRP A 44 -12.61 1.48 2.94
CA TRP A 44 -13.65 1.68 1.94
C TRP A 44 -15.04 1.65 2.57
N PHE A 45 -15.33 0.66 3.41
CA PHE A 45 -16.61 0.57 4.15
C PHE A 45 -16.85 1.80 5.03
N LEU A 46 -15.84 2.23 5.80
CA LEU A 46 -15.94 3.44 6.64
C LEU A 46 -16.18 4.70 5.80
N ALA A 47 -15.53 4.82 4.65
CA ALA A 47 -15.72 5.94 3.74
C ALA A 47 -17.15 5.99 3.17
N GLN A 48 -17.78 4.84 2.91
CA GLN A 48 -19.18 4.76 2.44
C GLN A 48 -20.18 5.12 3.55
N LEU A 49 -19.92 4.74 4.81
CA LEU A 49 -20.81 5.05 5.93
C LEU A 49 -20.87 6.55 6.27
N ASP A 50 -19.71 7.21 6.31
CA ASP A 50 -19.60 8.61 6.75
C ASP A 50 -19.71 9.63 5.59
N GLY A 51 -19.92 9.17 4.34
CA GLY A 51 -20.01 10.05 3.17
C GLY A 51 -18.72 10.81 2.85
N GLY A 52 -17.55 10.23 3.17
CA GLY A 52 -16.24 10.85 2.90
C GLY A 52 -15.68 11.71 4.05
N SER A 53 -15.55 11.12 5.24
CA SER A 53 -14.89 11.75 6.39
C SER A 53 -13.40 12.02 6.16
N ALA A 54 -12.92 13.18 6.63
CA ALA A 54 -11.51 13.55 6.62
C ALA A 54 -10.64 12.79 7.66
N ALA A 55 -11.24 11.93 8.49
CA ALA A 55 -10.55 11.21 9.57
C ALA A 55 -9.36 10.35 9.08
N TYR A 56 -9.38 9.93 7.82
CA TYR A 56 -8.32 9.13 7.20
C TYR A 56 -7.43 9.90 6.22
N HIS A 57 -7.55 11.24 6.18
CA HIS A 57 -6.60 12.06 5.44
C HIS A 57 -5.25 12.09 6.17
N ILE A 58 -4.15 12.06 5.41
CA ILE A 58 -2.78 12.18 5.92
C ILE A 58 -2.17 13.46 5.36
N PRO A 59 -2.60 14.65 5.83
CA PRO A 59 -2.06 15.91 5.34
C PRO A 59 -0.62 16.10 5.82
N ALA A 60 0.23 16.61 4.93
CA ALA A 60 1.59 17.02 5.25
C ALA A 60 1.91 18.35 4.56
N GLY A 61 2.74 19.17 5.19
CA GLY A 61 3.20 20.44 4.64
C GLY A 61 4.71 20.54 4.68
N LEU A 62 5.30 21.16 3.65
CA LEU A 62 6.74 21.37 3.53
C LEU A 62 7.03 22.86 3.31
N ARG A 63 8.01 23.40 4.04
CA ARG A 63 8.55 24.74 3.80
C ARG A 63 9.86 24.65 3.05
N LEU A 64 9.84 25.02 1.77
CA LEU A 64 11.03 25.12 0.93
C LEU A 64 11.65 26.52 1.07
N ARG A 65 12.98 26.59 1.11
CA ARG A 65 13.72 27.86 1.16
C ARG A 65 14.66 27.94 -0.05
N GLY A 66 14.71 29.09 -0.69
CA GLY A 66 15.49 29.33 -1.90
C GLY A 66 14.63 29.34 -3.17
N SER A 67 15.29 29.27 -4.32
CA SER A 67 14.60 29.26 -5.62
C SER A 67 14.04 27.87 -5.90
N LEU A 68 12.75 27.81 -6.24
CA LEU A 68 12.06 26.57 -6.61
C LEU A 68 11.85 26.53 -8.12
N ASP A 69 12.41 25.52 -8.77
CA ASP A 69 11.98 25.13 -10.12
C ASP A 69 10.66 24.35 -10.02
N GLN A 70 9.56 25.05 -10.31
CA GLN A 70 8.21 24.50 -10.21
C GLN A 70 7.96 23.42 -11.27
N ASP A 71 8.55 23.55 -12.45
CA ASP A 71 8.38 22.56 -13.51
C ASP A 71 9.12 21.27 -13.15
N ALA A 72 10.30 21.36 -12.55
CA ALA A 72 11.01 20.21 -12.02
C ALA A 72 10.23 19.52 -10.90
N LEU A 73 9.66 20.29 -9.97
CA LEU A 73 8.81 19.74 -8.91
C LEU A 73 7.59 19.02 -9.48
N LYS A 74 6.88 19.64 -10.43
CA LYS A 74 5.72 19.02 -11.08
C LYS A 74 6.12 17.71 -11.77
N ARG A 75 7.18 17.72 -12.57
CA ARG A 75 7.69 16.51 -13.25
C ARG A 75 8.06 15.40 -12.26
N ALA A 76 8.63 15.76 -11.10
CA ALA A 76 8.96 14.78 -10.07
C ALA A 76 7.71 14.15 -9.47
N LEU A 77 6.70 14.95 -9.13
CA LEU A 77 5.42 14.46 -8.62
C LEU A 77 4.68 13.61 -9.65
N ASP A 78 4.63 14.04 -10.91
CA ASP A 78 4.03 13.26 -12.01
C ASP A 78 4.71 11.89 -12.16
N ARG A 79 6.06 11.83 -12.04
CA ARG A 79 6.82 10.57 -12.07
C ARG A 79 6.51 9.67 -10.89
N ILE A 80 6.33 10.23 -9.69
CA ILE A 80 5.94 9.46 -8.50
C ILE A 80 4.55 8.84 -8.71
N VAL A 81 3.57 9.63 -9.16
CA VAL A 81 2.21 9.12 -9.46
C VAL A 81 2.25 8.04 -10.53
N ALA A 82 2.99 8.26 -11.62
CA ALA A 82 3.13 7.25 -12.69
C ALA A 82 3.77 5.95 -12.19
N ARG A 83 4.82 6.06 -11.35
CA ARG A 83 5.56 4.91 -10.82
C ARG A 83 4.75 4.06 -9.83
N HIS A 84 3.91 4.68 -8.99
CA HIS A 84 3.24 4.00 -7.90
C HIS A 84 1.77 3.72 -8.22
N GLU A 85 1.43 2.46 -8.46
CA GLU A 85 0.04 2.03 -8.75
C GLU A 85 -0.95 2.49 -7.69
N ALA A 86 -0.57 2.47 -6.41
CA ALA A 86 -1.44 2.91 -5.31
C ALA A 86 -1.93 4.37 -5.46
N LEU A 87 -1.17 5.23 -6.15
CA LEU A 87 -1.56 6.63 -6.42
C LEU A 87 -2.45 6.78 -7.66
N ARG A 88 -2.64 5.70 -8.42
CA ARG A 88 -3.50 5.59 -9.60
C ARG A 88 -4.64 4.58 -9.40
N THR A 89 -4.80 4.05 -8.19
CA THR A 89 -5.85 3.09 -7.84
C THR A 89 -7.13 3.82 -7.47
N THR A 90 -8.23 3.40 -8.06
CA THR A 90 -9.60 3.71 -7.66
C THR A 90 -10.27 2.43 -7.14
N PHE A 91 -11.31 2.58 -6.32
CA PHE A 91 -12.09 1.45 -5.82
C PHE A 91 -13.48 1.49 -6.46
N VAL A 92 -13.91 0.36 -7.02
CA VAL A 92 -15.20 0.23 -7.71
C VAL A 92 -15.97 -0.93 -7.11
N GLN A 93 -17.29 -0.80 -7.02
CA GLN A 93 -18.18 -1.86 -6.58
C GLN A 93 -19.34 -1.98 -7.56
N GLU A 94 -19.50 -3.14 -8.18
CA GLU A 94 -20.71 -3.49 -8.94
C GLU A 94 -21.78 -4.02 -7.97
N GLN A 95 -23.06 -3.91 -8.33
CA GLN A 95 -24.17 -4.24 -7.44
C GLN A 95 -24.01 -5.64 -6.82
N ASP A 96 -24.11 -5.69 -5.49
CA ASP A 96 -23.99 -6.91 -4.66
C ASP A 96 -22.66 -7.69 -4.78
N GLN A 97 -21.60 -7.08 -5.33
CA GLN A 97 -20.26 -7.67 -5.38
C GLN A 97 -19.29 -7.04 -4.37
N ASP A 98 -18.22 -7.76 -4.07
CA ASP A 98 -17.10 -7.22 -3.30
C ASP A 98 -16.42 -6.08 -4.08
N PRO A 99 -15.96 -5.02 -3.39
CA PRO A 99 -15.23 -3.95 -4.06
C PRO A 99 -13.93 -4.49 -4.67
N LEU A 100 -13.53 -3.87 -5.80
CA LEU A 100 -12.31 -4.18 -6.54
C LEU A 100 -11.44 -2.93 -6.73
N GLN A 101 -10.14 -3.16 -6.90
CA GLN A 101 -9.16 -2.15 -7.27
C GLN A 101 -9.14 -1.99 -8.79
N ARG A 102 -9.19 -0.76 -9.28
CA ARG A 102 -8.99 -0.39 -10.69
C ARG A 102 -7.81 0.56 -10.79
N ILE A 103 -6.78 0.14 -11.50
CA ILE A 103 -5.53 0.91 -11.68
C ILE A 103 -5.59 1.60 -13.05
N ALA A 104 -5.44 2.93 -13.06
CA ALA A 104 -5.43 3.75 -14.29
C ALA A 104 -4.07 3.79 -14.99
#